data_AF-A0A1G2CCL7-F1
#
_entry.id   AF-A0A1G2CCL7-F1
#
_cell.length_a   1.000
_cell.length_b   1.000
_cell.length_c   1.000
_cell.angle_alpha   90.00
_cell.angle_beta   90.00
_cell.angle_gamma   90.00
#
_symmetry.space_group_name_H-M   'P 1'
#
loop_
_entity.id
_entity.type
_entity.pdbx_description
1 polymer ?
#
loop_
_entity_poly.entity_id
_entity_poly.type
_entity_poly.pdbx_seq_one_letter_code
_entity_poly.pdbx_strand_id
1 'polypeptide(L)'
;MPTQQKGRLRIPPQNLEAEQSVLGCLLIDKNAIFKTADQLRPDDFYAPAHEKIYETILELFEKHQPIDIISLTNRLKEKGALGDVGGSAYLAELTNQITTAAHVEHYVKLVRDKKFLRDLIQASSQINEDVFEPTKEVEDIIDSIEQKILAISQKSAPQNFLLLRDELKTAYERIEKLHQGKGMLRGVPTGFPDLDNMLSGLQNSDLVILGARPSLGKTTLALDIARHAALVGKIPVGIFSLEMSREQVIDRLIAAESQVSLWKLRTGRIGDDTEFQMIQAALERLSHAKLFIDDTPSPNILQMRSMARRLQIEHGLGLLIVDYLQLIAPRTNSDNMVHQITEISRGLKSLSRELNVPVLALSQLSRAVDQRDHKIPRLSDLRESGSIEQDADVVLFIYREGHGKHDATDEERNATEIIIAKHRNGPTGSIKLRFDHERVVFKTIDKRFNEEMAGVAEDF
;
A
#
# COMPACT_ATOMS: atom_id res chain seq x y z
N MET A 1 -41.33 34.13 0.80
CA MET A 1 -41.11 33.92 2.23
C MET A 1 -40.41 32.58 2.42
N PRO A 2 -39.17 32.54 2.92
CA PRO A 2 -38.57 31.28 3.34
C PRO A 2 -39.01 30.97 4.77
N THR A 3 -39.66 29.82 4.92
CA THR A 3 -40.05 29.19 6.17
C THR A 3 -38.87 29.02 7.13
N GLN A 4 -38.97 29.64 8.30
CA GLN A 4 -38.12 29.41 9.45
C GLN A 4 -38.22 27.93 9.89
N GLN A 5 -37.18 27.13 9.62
CA GLN A 5 -37.01 25.85 10.31
C GLN A 5 -36.50 26.14 11.73
N LYS A 6 -37.40 25.96 12.71
CA LYS A 6 -37.08 25.94 14.15
C LYS A 6 -35.89 25.01 14.40
N GLY A 7 -34.82 25.56 14.97
CA GLY A 7 -33.66 24.81 15.43
C GLY A 7 -34.06 23.77 16.47
N ARG A 8 -34.17 22.50 16.06
CA ARG A 8 -34.06 21.38 17.00
C ARG A 8 -32.66 21.47 17.60
N LEU A 9 -32.56 21.64 18.93
CA LEU A 9 -31.31 21.43 19.66
C LEU A 9 -30.71 20.09 19.20
N ARG A 10 -29.58 20.16 18.50
CA ARG A 10 -28.88 18.97 18.00
C ARG A 10 -28.14 18.36 19.19
N ILE A 11 -28.68 17.26 19.70
CA ILE A 11 -28.03 16.48 20.75
C ILE A 11 -26.94 15.63 20.08
N PRO A 12 -25.73 15.51 20.65
CA PRO A 12 -24.71 14.63 20.11
C PRO A 12 -25.23 13.18 19.98
N PRO A 13 -24.82 12.44 18.93
CA PRO A 13 -25.22 11.04 18.75
C PRO A 13 -24.87 10.18 19.96
N GLN A 14 -25.89 9.53 20.50
CA GLN A 14 -25.79 8.69 21.70
C GLN A 14 -26.77 7.51 21.61
N ASN A 15 -26.53 6.49 22.42
CA ASN A 15 -27.46 5.40 22.67
C ASN A 15 -27.29 4.93 24.12
N LEU A 16 -27.97 5.60 25.05
CA LEU A 16 -27.85 5.34 26.48
C LEU A 16 -28.31 3.92 26.85
N GLU A 17 -29.32 3.39 26.16
CA GLU A 17 -29.82 2.02 26.36
C GLU A 17 -28.75 0.99 26.00
N ALA A 18 -28.00 1.21 24.91
CA ALA A 18 -26.88 0.35 24.55
C ALA A 18 -25.73 0.46 25.56
N GLU A 19 -25.42 1.66 26.06
CA GLU A 19 -24.41 1.85 27.10
C GLU A 19 -24.78 1.12 28.39
N GLN A 20 -26.02 1.29 28.87
CA GLN A 20 -26.56 0.56 30.02
C GLN A 20 -26.50 -0.96 29.80
N SER A 21 -26.85 -1.40 28.59
CA SER A 21 -26.79 -2.81 28.19
C SER A 21 -25.36 -3.36 28.22
N VAL A 22 -24.35 -2.60 27.79
CA VAL A 22 -22.95 -3.04 27.89
C VAL A 22 -22.53 -3.18 29.36
N LEU A 23 -22.79 -2.15 30.17
CA LEU A 23 -22.38 -2.15 31.58
C LEU A 23 -23.04 -3.25 32.39
N GLY A 24 -24.34 -3.46 32.22
CA GLY A 24 -25.01 -4.54 32.94
C GLY A 24 -24.58 -5.94 32.46
N CYS A 25 -24.26 -6.12 31.16
CA CYS A 25 -23.70 -7.40 30.67
C CYS A 25 -22.38 -7.73 31.40
N LEU A 26 -21.53 -6.73 31.60
CA LEU A 26 -20.24 -6.87 32.30
C LEU A 26 -20.39 -7.21 33.78
N LEU A 27 -21.47 -6.77 34.41
CA LEU A 27 -21.76 -7.06 35.81
C LEU A 27 -22.43 -8.42 36.02
N ILE A 28 -23.00 -9.02 34.98
CA ILE A 28 -23.67 -10.33 35.03
C ILE A 28 -22.71 -11.45 34.61
N ASP A 29 -21.97 -11.27 33.51
CA ASP A 29 -21.05 -12.27 32.97
C ASP A 29 -19.60 -11.78 33.04
N LYS A 30 -18.82 -12.44 33.91
CA LYS A 30 -17.38 -12.20 34.06
C LYS A 30 -16.58 -12.36 32.77
N ASN A 31 -17.09 -13.13 31.79
CA ASN A 31 -16.40 -13.35 30.52
C ASN A 31 -16.72 -12.28 29.47
N ALA A 32 -17.76 -11.46 29.69
CA ALA A 32 -18.14 -10.41 28.75
C ALA A 32 -17.00 -9.39 28.59
N ILE A 33 -16.21 -9.14 29.64
CA ILE A 33 -15.08 -8.20 29.61
C ILE A 33 -14.04 -8.54 28.53
N PHE A 34 -13.79 -9.83 28.27
CA PHE A 34 -12.84 -10.27 27.23
C PHE A 34 -13.33 -9.94 25.81
N LYS A 35 -14.64 -9.75 25.63
CA LYS A 35 -15.22 -9.36 24.35
C LYS A 35 -15.32 -7.84 24.19
N THR A 36 -15.37 -7.10 25.30
CA THR A 36 -15.57 -5.64 25.28
C THR A 36 -14.29 -4.84 25.44
N ALA A 37 -13.33 -5.29 26.26
CA ALA A 37 -12.14 -4.52 26.64
C ALA A 37 -11.30 -4.07 25.44
N ASP A 38 -11.18 -4.91 24.42
CA ASP A 38 -10.42 -4.61 23.20
C ASP A 38 -11.18 -3.71 22.22
N GLN A 39 -12.49 -3.53 22.42
CA GLN A 39 -13.38 -2.85 21.49
C GLN A 39 -13.92 -1.52 21.98
N LEU A 40 -13.91 -1.28 23.30
CA LEU A 40 -14.40 -0.07 23.93
C LEU A 40 -13.39 0.54 24.89
N ARG A 41 -13.29 1.85 24.85
CA ARG A 41 -12.58 2.70 25.82
C ARG A 41 -13.59 3.48 26.67
N PRO A 42 -13.19 3.95 27.87
CA PRO A 42 -14.08 4.77 28.70
C PRO A 42 -14.65 5.99 27.97
N ASP A 43 -13.86 6.66 27.12
CA ASP A 43 -14.27 7.84 26.35
C ASP A 43 -15.24 7.54 25.19
N ASP A 44 -15.56 6.26 24.95
CA ASP A 44 -16.57 5.83 23.99
C ASP A 44 -18.00 5.96 24.54
N PHE A 45 -18.16 6.06 25.85
CA PHE A 45 -19.46 6.29 26.49
C PHE A 45 -19.84 7.77 26.41
N TYR A 46 -21.12 8.06 26.19
CA TYR A 46 -21.62 9.43 26.18
C TYR A 46 -21.89 9.93 27.60
N ALA A 47 -22.46 9.09 28.47
CA ALA A 47 -22.78 9.50 29.82
C ALA A 47 -21.53 9.45 30.72
N PRO A 48 -21.16 10.55 31.40
CA PRO A 48 -20.00 10.57 32.30
C PRO A 48 -20.08 9.53 33.43
N ALA A 49 -21.29 9.20 33.87
CA ALA A 49 -21.50 8.12 34.83
C ALA A 49 -21.08 6.76 34.26
N HIS A 50 -21.42 6.47 33.00
CA HIS A 50 -21.09 5.21 32.34
C HIS A 50 -19.59 5.10 32.06
N GLU A 51 -18.95 6.20 31.65
CA GLU A 51 -17.50 6.30 31.50
C GLU A 51 -16.79 5.91 32.80
N LYS A 52 -17.16 6.53 33.93
CA LYS A 52 -16.60 6.22 35.26
C LYS A 52 -16.84 4.78 35.70
N ILE A 53 -18.03 4.24 35.41
CA ILE A 53 -18.35 2.84 35.72
C ILE A 53 -17.44 1.91 34.92
N TYR A 54 -17.34 2.12 33.60
CA TYR A 54 -16.52 1.28 32.73
C TYR A 54 -15.03 1.37 33.06
N GLU A 55 -14.51 2.58 33.32
CA GLU A 55 -13.14 2.79 33.80
C GLU A 55 -12.87 1.98 35.08
N THR A 56 -13.81 2.00 36.04
CA THR A 56 -13.66 1.25 37.28
C THR A 56 -13.75 -0.27 37.05
N ILE A 57 -14.58 -0.72 36.10
CA ILE A 57 -14.63 -2.13 35.68
C ILE A 57 -13.28 -2.57 35.09
N LEU A 58 -12.66 -1.75 34.24
CA LEU A 58 -11.33 -2.03 33.70
C LEU A 58 -10.27 -2.11 34.80
N GLU A 59 -10.29 -1.22 35.80
CA GLU A 59 -9.37 -1.31 36.95
C GLU A 59 -9.53 -2.62 37.74
N LEU A 60 -10.77 -3.05 37.97
CA LEU A 60 -11.05 -4.32 38.66
C LEU A 60 -10.51 -5.49 37.84
N PHE A 61 -10.72 -5.46 36.52
CA PHE A 61 -10.20 -6.46 35.60
C PHE A 61 -8.67 -6.53 35.63
N GLU A 62 -7.97 -5.39 35.53
CA GLU A 62 -6.51 -5.31 35.59
C GLU A 62 -5.96 -5.86 36.92
N LYS A 63 -6.65 -5.60 38.02
CA LYS A 63 -6.31 -6.12 39.35
C LYS A 63 -6.75 -7.56 39.58
N HIS A 64 -7.30 -8.23 38.56
CA HIS A 64 -7.82 -9.59 38.64
C HIS A 64 -8.86 -9.76 39.75
N GLN A 65 -9.64 -8.70 40.03
CA GLN A 65 -10.72 -8.70 40.99
C GLN A 65 -12.06 -9.07 40.31
N PRO A 66 -13.02 -9.65 41.04
CA PRO A 66 -14.33 -9.94 40.49
C PRO A 66 -15.03 -8.69 39.95
N ILE A 67 -15.62 -8.80 38.77
CA ILE A 67 -16.43 -7.75 38.15
C ILE A 67 -17.89 -8.08 38.45
N ASP A 68 -18.38 -7.61 39.59
CA ASP A 68 -19.77 -7.76 40.03
C ASP A 68 -20.23 -6.47 40.72
N ILE A 69 -21.54 -6.37 40.99
CA ILE A 69 -22.16 -5.18 41.60
C ILE A 69 -21.49 -4.82 42.93
N ILE A 70 -21.13 -5.81 43.76
CA ILE A 70 -20.60 -5.58 45.10
C ILE A 70 -19.18 -5.02 45.00
N SER A 71 -18.34 -5.66 44.19
CA SER A 71 -16.95 -5.29 43.96
C SER A 71 -16.86 -3.91 43.31
N LEU A 72 -17.70 -3.63 42.30
CA LEU A 72 -17.81 -2.32 41.67
C LEU A 72 -18.28 -1.24 42.67
N THR A 73 -19.32 -1.52 43.46
CA THR A 73 -19.86 -0.56 44.44
C THR A 73 -18.80 -0.20 45.49
N ASN A 74 -18.09 -1.19 46.01
CA ASN A 74 -17.02 -0.98 47.00
C ASN A 74 -15.90 -0.13 46.41
N ARG A 75 -15.45 -0.45 45.20
CA ARG A 75 -14.38 0.29 44.52
C ARG A 75 -14.76 1.74 44.21
N LEU A 76 -15.99 1.97 43.74
CA LEU A 76 -16.51 3.32 43.52
C LEU A 76 -16.66 4.11 44.83
N LYS A 77 -17.00 3.44 45.93
CA LYS A 77 -17.10 4.06 47.26
C LYS A 77 -15.74 4.46 47.81
N GLU A 78 -14.72 3.61 47.67
CA GLU A 78 -13.33 3.92 48.02
C GLU A 78 -12.80 5.13 47.26
N LYS A 79 -13.17 5.26 45.97
CA LYS A 79 -12.83 6.40 45.13
C LYS A 79 -13.64 7.67 45.41
N GLY A 80 -14.67 7.60 46.25
CA GLY A 80 -15.62 8.71 46.45
C GLY A 80 -16.50 9.02 45.23
N ALA A 81 -16.51 8.17 44.19
CA ALA A 81 -17.22 8.39 42.94
C ALA A 81 -18.63 7.74 42.91
N LEU A 82 -19.01 6.99 43.94
CA LEU A 82 -20.29 6.28 43.99
C LEU A 82 -21.50 7.22 43.87
N GLY A 83 -21.42 8.43 44.43
CA GLY A 83 -22.48 9.43 44.30
C GLY A 83 -22.66 9.94 42.87
N ASP A 84 -21.55 10.12 42.15
CA ASP A 84 -21.53 10.67 40.79
C ASP A 84 -22.17 9.73 39.75
N VAL A 85 -22.20 8.44 40.03
CA VAL A 85 -22.74 7.41 39.13
C VAL A 85 -24.19 7.02 39.45
N GLY A 86 -24.86 7.73 40.37
CA GLY A 86 -26.24 7.44 40.76
C GLY A 86 -26.40 6.45 41.93
N GLY A 87 -25.31 6.07 42.58
CA GLY A 87 -25.32 5.22 43.76
C GLY A 87 -25.53 3.73 43.46
N SER A 88 -25.63 2.93 44.53
CA SER A 88 -25.82 1.48 44.42
C SER A 88 -27.16 1.09 43.78
N ALA A 89 -28.18 1.95 43.89
CA ALA A 89 -29.48 1.73 43.25
C ALA A 89 -29.37 1.71 41.73
N TYR A 90 -28.57 2.63 41.14
CA TYR A 90 -28.38 2.67 39.69
C TYR A 90 -27.62 1.44 39.17
N LEU A 91 -26.59 0.99 39.88
CA LEU A 91 -25.85 -0.23 39.52
C LEU A 91 -26.74 -1.49 39.56
N ALA A 92 -27.69 -1.54 40.49
CA ALA A 92 -28.70 -2.60 40.54
C ALA A 92 -29.72 -2.50 39.38
N GLU A 93 -30.04 -1.28 38.92
CA GLU A 93 -30.90 -1.08 37.76
C GLU A 93 -30.24 -1.59 36.46
N LEU A 94 -28.95 -1.29 36.25
CA LEU A 94 -28.18 -1.75 35.08
C LEU A 94 -28.22 -3.27 34.90
N THR A 95 -28.17 -4.01 36.02
CA THR A 95 -28.21 -5.48 35.99
C THR A 95 -29.62 -6.03 35.81
N ASN A 96 -30.66 -5.33 36.29
CA ASN A 96 -32.04 -5.76 36.10
C ASN A 96 -32.57 -5.54 34.67
N GLN A 97 -32.00 -4.61 33.91
CA GLN A 97 -32.42 -4.35 32.53
C GLN A 97 -32.01 -5.45 31.53
N ILE A 98 -31.09 -6.33 31.91
CA ILE A 98 -30.47 -7.31 31.01
C ILE A 98 -30.76 -8.72 31.49
N THR A 99 -31.26 -9.55 30.58
CA THR A 99 -31.52 -10.97 30.86
C THR A 99 -30.39 -11.88 30.40
N THR A 100 -29.55 -11.44 29.44
CA THR A 100 -28.44 -12.23 28.92
C THR A 100 -27.29 -11.36 28.42
N ALA A 101 -26.05 -11.80 28.70
CA ALA A 101 -24.83 -11.19 28.18
C ALA A 101 -24.46 -11.65 26.75
N ALA A 102 -25.25 -12.56 26.15
CA ALA A 102 -24.93 -13.15 24.84
C ALA A 102 -24.82 -12.13 23.70
N HIS A 103 -25.49 -10.98 23.82
CA HIS A 103 -25.53 -9.94 22.79
C HIS A 103 -24.59 -8.75 23.07
N VAL A 104 -23.65 -8.88 24.02
CA VAL A 104 -22.76 -7.78 24.40
C VAL A 104 -22.00 -7.17 23.21
N GLU A 105 -21.53 -7.99 22.25
CA GLU A 105 -20.84 -7.52 21.05
C GLU A 105 -21.71 -6.61 20.16
N HIS A 106 -23.03 -6.87 20.12
CA HIS A 106 -23.96 -6.02 19.39
C HIS A 106 -24.10 -4.64 20.05
N TYR A 107 -24.25 -4.62 21.38
CA TYR A 107 -24.35 -3.35 22.12
C TYR A 107 -23.05 -2.55 22.08
N VAL A 108 -21.90 -3.23 22.19
CA VAL A 108 -20.57 -2.64 21.98
C VAL A 108 -20.49 -1.94 20.63
N LYS A 109 -20.92 -2.62 19.55
CA LYS A 109 -20.94 -2.03 18.21
C LYS A 109 -21.82 -0.77 18.18
N LEU A 110 -23.01 -0.80 18.79
CA LEU A 110 -23.89 0.38 18.84
C LEU A 110 -23.24 1.57 19.56
N VAL A 111 -22.57 1.35 20.71
CA VAL A 111 -21.86 2.40 21.44
C VAL A 111 -20.72 2.97 20.59
N ARG A 112 -19.91 2.11 19.98
CA ARG A 112 -18.79 2.50 19.11
C ARG A 112 -19.26 3.28 17.88
N ASP A 113 -20.35 2.85 17.25
CA ASP A 113 -20.93 3.56 16.10
C ASP A 113 -21.37 4.98 16.51
N LYS A 114 -21.92 5.17 17.72
CA LYS A 114 -22.26 6.51 18.22
C LYS A 114 -21.03 7.34 18.55
N LYS A 115 -20.01 6.76 19.18
CA LYS A 115 -18.72 7.43 19.42
C LYS A 115 -18.06 7.88 18.12
N PHE A 116 -18.02 7.03 17.11
CA PHE A 116 -17.50 7.38 15.79
C PHE A 116 -18.20 8.62 15.20
N LEU A 117 -19.53 8.69 15.31
CA LEU A 117 -20.28 9.88 14.89
C LEU A 117 -19.96 11.12 15.74
N ARG A 118 -19.74 10.98 17.05
CA ARG A 118 -19.32 12.11 17.91
C ARG A 118 -17.92 12.61 17.56
N ASP A 119 -16.98 11.70 17.33
CA ASP A 119 -15.61 12.05 16.92
C ASP A 119 -15.61 12.78 15.57
N LEU A 120 -16.47 12.36 14.62
CA LEU A 120 -16.67 13.09 13.36
C LEU A 120 -17.25 14.49 13.56
N ILE A 121 -18.22 14.66 14.45
CA ILE A 121 -18.77 15.98 14.77
C ILE A 121 -17.70 16.87 15.39
N GLN A 122 -16.92 16.36 16.34
CA GLN A 122 -15.85 17.09 16.98
C GLN A 122 -14.77 17.49 15.96
N ALA A 123 -14.36 16.57 15.09
CA ALA A 123 -13.44 16.88 14.01
C ALA A 123 -14.03 17.95 13.08
N SER A 124 -15.29 17.85 12.68
CA SER A 124 -15.95 18.87 11.85
C SER A 124 -15.99 20.24 12.52
N SER A 125 -16.25 20.32 13.82
CA SER A 125 -16.21 21.60 14.55
C SER A 125 -14.81 22.20 14.57
N GLN A 126 -13.80 21.38 14.84
CA GLN A 126 -12.41 21.85 14.83
C GLN A 126 -11.96 22.28 13.43
N ILE A 127 -12.37 21.56 12.39
CA ILE A 127 -12.09 21.93 11.00
C ILE A 127 -12.73 23.28 10.67
N ASN A 128 -13.97 23.51 11.12
CA ASN A 128 -14.61 24.82 10.95
C ASN A 128 -13.80 25.92 11.66
N GLU A 129 -13.38 25.71 12.91
CA GLU A 129 -12.54 26.66 13.64
C GLU A 129 -11.22 26.95 12.89
N ASP A 130 -10.51 25.90 12.47
CA ASP A 130 -9.23 25.99 11.75
C ASP A 130 -9.37 26.78 10.43
N VAL A 131 -10.54 26.72 9.77
CA VAL A 131 -10.83 27.43 8.51
C VAL A 131 -11.26 28.88 8.75
N PHE A 132 -11.99 29.17 9.83
CA PHE A 132 -12.41 30.53 10.17
C PHE A 132 -11.28 31.37 10.79
N GLU A 133 -10.34 30.74 11.49
CA GLU A 133 -9.16 31.38 12.10
C GLU A 133 -7.86 30.76 11.56
N PRO A 134 -7.48 31.04 10.29
CA PRO A 134 -6.31 30.44 9.69
C PRO A 134 -5.03 30.95 10.37
N THR A 135 -4.40 30.07 11.16
CA THR A 135 -3.09 30.30 11.79
C THR A 135 -1.94 29.65 11.01
N LYS A 136 -2.26 28.93 9.92
CA LYS A 136 -1.34 28.14 9.11
C LYS A 136 -1.63 28.34 7.62
N GLU A 137 -0.72 27.88 6.77
CA GLU A 137 -0.92 27.87 5.32
C GLU A 137 -2.04 26.88 4.93
N VAL A 138 -2.66 27.10 3.77
CA VAL A 138 -3.82 26.31 3.31
C VAL A 138 -3.48 24.83 3.16
N GLU A 139 -2.27 24.53 2.70
CA GLU A 139 -1.76 23.17 2.51
C GLU A 139 -1.68 22.42 3.86
N ASP A 140 -1.18 23.08 4.91
CA ASP A 140 -1.14 22.52 6.27
C ASP A 140 -2.53 22.27 6.87
N ILE A 141 -3.50 23.13 6.54
CA ILE A 141 -4.90 22.97 6.97
C ILE A 141 -5.51 21.73 6.31
N ILE A 142 -5.29 21.53 5.01
CA ILE A 142 -5.74 20.35 4.27
C ILE A 142 -5.13 19.07 4.85
N ASP A 143 -3.81 19.06 5.08
CA ASP A 143 -3.12 17.92 5.69
C ASP A 143 -3.62 17.60 7.11
N SER A 144 -3.90 18.63 7.90
CA SER A 144 -4.49 18.50 9.24
C SER A 144 -5.89 17.88 9.19
N ILE A 145 -6.73 18.31 8.24
CA ILE A 145 -8.06 17.76 8.01
C ILE A 145 -7.98 16.27 7.63
N GLU A 146 -7.12 15.92 6.66
CA GLU A 146 -6.94 14.53 6.22
C GLU A 146 -6.48 13.64 7.37
N GLN A 147 -5.51 14.08 8.17
CA GLN A 147 -5.02 13.32 9.32
C GLN A 147 -6.09 13.11 10.39
N LYS A 148 -6.91 14.12 10.69
CA LYS A 148 -8.00 14.01 11.68
C LYS A 148 -9.05 13.00 11.23
N ILE A 149 -9.50 13.07 9.98
CA ILE A 149 -10.47 12.10 9.43
C ILE A 149 -9.88 10.69 9.39
N LEU A 150 -8.62 10.56 8.98
CA LEU A 150 -7.93 9.27 8.91
C LEU A 150 -7.79 8.61 10.29
N ALA A 151 -7.43 9.39 11.32
CA ALA A 151 -7.28 8.89 12.69
C ALA A 151 -8.60 8.29 13.23
N ILE A 152 -9.74 8.88 12.86
CA ILE A 152 -11.08 8.39 13.24
C ILE A 152 -11.37 7.06 12.52
N SER A 153 -11.00 6.93 11.25
CA SER A 153 -11.17 5.68 10.49
C SER A 153 -10.30 4.53 11.00
N GLN A 154 -9.05 4.80 11.44
CA GLN A 154 -8.11 3.76 11.85
C GLN A 154 -8.40 3.16 13.22
N LYS A 155 -9.03 3.90 14.14
CA LYS A 155 -9.43 3.39 15.47
C LYS A 155 -10.42 2.22 15.40
N SER A 156 -11.00 1.92 14.24
CA SER A 156 -12.05 0.90 14.05
C SER A 156 -11.54 -0.49 13.64
N ALA A 157 -10.24 -0.68 13.37
CA ALA A 157 -9.69 -1.97 12.91
C ALA A 157 -8.98 -2.73 14.06
N PRO A 158 -9.55 -3.81 14.61
CA PRO A 158 -8.86 -4.63 15.60
C PRO A 158 -7.73 -5.43 14.95
N GLN A 159 -6.54 -5.43 15.56
CA GLN A 159 -5.46 -6.35 15.23
C GLN A 159 -5.58 -7.59 16.12
N ASN A 160 -6.16 -8.66 15.59
CA ASN A 160 -6.32 -9.92 16.31
C ASN A 160 -5.29 -10.95 15.85
N PHE A 161 -4.76 -11.74 16.79
CA PHE A 161 -4.04 -12.96 16.44
C PHE A 161 -5.01 -13.96 15.79
N LEU A 162 -4.62 -14.50 14.63
CA LEU A 162 -5.39 -15.53 13.94
C LEU A 162 -4.90 -16.92 14.33
N LEU A 163 -5.84 -17.86 14.53
CA LEU A 163 -5.52 -19.27 14.73
C LEU A 163 -5.03 -19.88 13.40
N LEU A 164 -3.81 -20.44 13.40
CA LEU A 164 -3.18 -21.00 12.19
C LEU A 164 -4.09 -21.99 11.45
N ARG A 165 -4.84 -22.83 12.19
CA ARG A 165 -5.73 -23.84 11.63
C ARG A 165 -6.78 -23.25 10.66
N ASP A 166 -7.25 -22.04 10.94
CA ASP A 166 -8.29 -21.40 10.14
C ASP A 166 -7.74 -20.93 8.78
N GLU A 167 -6.43 -20.63 8.72
CA GLU A 167 -5.71 -20.24 7.50
C GLU A 167 -5.19 -21.42 6.66
N LEU A 168 -5.01 -22.60 7.26
CA LEU A 168 -4.45 -23.78 6.58
C LEU A 168 -5.33 -24.23 5.41
N LYS A 169 -6.65 -24.13 5.53
CA LYS A 169 -7.59 -24.48 4.45
C LYS A 169 -7.38 -23.55 3.24
N THR A 170 -7.32 -22.24 3.49
CA THR A 170 -7.06 -21.21 2.47
C THR A 170 -5.68 -21.40 1.83
N ALA A 171 -4.67 -21.80 2.62
CA ALA A 171 -3.35 -22.14 2.08
C ALA A 171 -3.40 -23.35 1.13
N TYR A 172 -4.08 -24.42 1.52
CA TYR A 172 -4.23 -25.61 0.68
C TYR A 172 -4.96 -25.32 -0.63
N GLU A 173 -6.07 -24.59 -0.58
CA GLU A 173 -6.84 -24.18 -1.78
C GLU A 173 -5.99 -23.35 -2.76
N ARG A 174 -5.08 -22.50 -2.25
CA ARG A 174 -4.14 -21.75 -3.09
C ARG A 174 -3.11 -22.65 -3.78
N ILE A 175 -2.57 -23.64 -3.08
CA ILE A 175 -1.61 -24.61 -3.64
C ILE A 175 -2.29 -25.44 -4.74
N GLU A 176 -3.51 -25.91 -4.48
CA GLU A 176 -4.27 -26.71 -5.44
C GLU A 176 -4.56 -25.94 -6.73
N LYS A 177 -4.95 -24.65 -6.64
CA LYS A 177 -5.14 -23.78 -7.81
C LYS A 177 -3.87 -23.64 -8.65
N LEU A 178 -2.72 -23.50 -8.01
CA LEU A 178 -1.43 -23.40 -8.71
C LEU A 178 -1.05 -24.72 -9.40
N HIS A 179 -1.37 -25.85 -8.79
CA HIS A 179 -1.11 -27.16 -9.39
C HIS A 179 -2.02 -27.44 -10.59
N GLN A 180 -3.30 -27.05 -10.52
CA GLN A 180 -4.27 -27.25 -11.59
C GLN A 180 -4.07 -26.26 -12.76
N GLY A 181 -3.64 -25.03 -12.46
CA GLY A 181 -3.33 -24.01 -13.47
C GLY A 181 -2.01 -24.30 -14.17
N LYS A 182 -2.06 -25.02 -15.30
CA LYS A 182 -0.92 -25.31 -16.20
C LYS A 182 -0.14 -24.05 -16.60
N GLY A 183 0.78 -23.58 -15.74
CA GLY A 183 1.64 -22.43 -16.00
C GLY A 183 1.07 -21.05 -15.62
N MET A 184 -0.01 -20.96 -14.83
CA MET A 184 -0.43 -19.66 -14.29
C MET A 184 0.50 -19.25 -13.14
N LEU A 185 1.14 -18.09 -13.29
CA LEU A 185 1.97 -17.51 -12.24
C LEU A 185 1.13 -17.11 -11.02
N ARG A 186 1.72 -17.24 -9.84
CA ARG A 186 1.09 -16.84 -8.59
C ARG A 186 0.98 -15.32 -8.47
N GLY A 187 2.01 -14.61 -8.90
CA GLY A 187 2.10 -13.16 -8.88
C GLY A 187 1.75 -12.53 -10.23
N VAL A 188 1.88 -11.20 -10.30
CA VAL A 188 1.70 -10.43 -11.53
C VAL A 188 2.80 -10.79 -12.54
N PRO A 189 2.48 -11.21 -13.77
CA PRO A 189 3.47 -11.56 -14.77
C PRO A 189 4.31 -10.33 -15.18
N THR A 190 5.63 -10.50 -15.27
CA THR A 190 6.54 -9.45 -15.74
C THR A 190 6.61 -9.37 -17.27
N GLY A 191 6.23 -10.45 -17.95
CA GLY A 191 6.33 -10.56 -19.41
C GLY A 191 7.69 -11.06 -19.90
N PHE A 192 8.59 -11.38 -18.97
CA PHE A 192 9.89 -11.99 -19.25
C PHE A 192 9.93 -13.38 -18.62
N PRO A 193 9.79 -14.47 -19.40
CA PRO A 193 9.68 -15.83 -18.87
C PRO A 193 10.81 -16.23 -17.91
N ASP A 194 12.05 -15.85 -18.22
CA ASP A 194 13.20 -16.12 -17.35
C ASP A 194 13.08 -15.39 -15.99
N LEU A 195 12.59 -14.15 -15.98
CA LEU A 195 12.37 -13.39 -14.74
C LEU A 195 11.19 -13.97 -13.96
N ASP A 196 10.10 -14.29 -14.64
CA ASP A 196 8.90 -14.89 -14.07
C ASP A 196 9.19 -16.28 -13.47
N ASN A 197 10.10 -17.05 -14.05
CA ASN A 197 10.54 -18.32 -13.48
C ASN A 197 11.29 -18.13 -12.15
N MET A 198 12.08 -17.06 -12.03
CA MET A 198 12.82 -16.78 -10.80
C MET A 198 11.96 -16.15 -9.70
N LEU A 199 10.99 -15.29 -10.09
CA LEU A 199 10.14 -14.55 -9.15
C LEU A 199 8.78 -15.22 -8.89
N SER A 200 8.35 -16.14 -9.75
CA SER A 200 6.95 -16.62 -9.84
C SER A 200 5.93 -15.50 -10.06
N GLY A 201 6.35 -14.45 -10.80
CA GLY A 201 5.65 -13.17 -10.93
C GLY A 201 5.86 -12.24 -9.71
N LEU A 202 5.43 -10.99 -9.81
CA LEU A 202 5.50 -10.03 -8.69
C LEU A 202 4.42 -10.37 -7.65
N GLN A 203 4.83 -10.73 -6.44
CA GLN A 203 3.91 -11.20 -5.42
C GLN A 203 3.18 -10.04 -4.71
N ASN A 204 1.93 -10.27 -4.34
CA ASN A 204 1.17 -9.31 -3.55
C ASN A 204 1.85 -9.04 -2.21
N SER A 205 1.73 -7.80 -1.73
CA SER A 205 2.36 -7.30 -0.51
C SER A 205 3.89 -7.16 -0.55
N ASP A 206 4.54 -7.52 -1.65
CA ASP A 206 5.98 -7.34 -1.81
C ASP A 206 6.33 -5.91 -2.26
N LEU A 207 7.42 -5.38 -1.70
CA LEU A 207 8.12 -4.20 -2.18
C LEU A 207 9.29 -4.68 -3.04
N VAL A 208 9.18 -4.43 -4.35
CA VAL A 208 10.19 -4.76 -5.35
C VAL A 208 10.94 -3.49 -5.71
N ILE A 209 12.26 -3.50 -5.50
CA ILE A 209 13.12 -2.37 -5.84
C ILE A 209 13.82 -2.66 -7.16
N LEU A 210 13.71 -1.75 -8.13
CA LEU A 210 14.47 -1.81 -9.38
C LEU A 210 15.50 -0.67 -9.41
N GLY A 211 16.75 -1.02 -9.17
CA GLY A 211 17.88 -0.11 -9.16
C GLY A 211 18.63 -0.06 -10.49
N ALA A 212 18.99 1.14 -10.95
CA ALA A 212 19.92 1.27 -12.07
C ALA A 212 20.70 2.59 -12.01
N ARG A 213 21.82 2.65 -12.75
CA ARG A 213 22.43 3.94 -13.11
C ARG A 213 21.57 4.65 -14.17
N PRO A 214 21.67 5.99 -14.28
CA PRO A 214 20.98 6.74 -15.33
C PRO A 214 21.21 6.15 -16.73
N SER A 215 20.20 6.28 -17.60
CA SER A 215 20.23 5.84 -19.01
C SER A 215 20.33 4.34 -19.27
N LEU A 216 20.31 3.47 -18.24
CA LEU A 216 20.31 2.01 -18.42
C LEU A 216 18.93 1.39 -18.70
N GLY A 217 17.86 2.18 -18.67
CA GLY A 217 16.50 1.71 -19.02
C GLY A 217 15.62 1.32 -17.82
N LYS A 218 15.87 1.85 -16.62
CA LYS A 218 15.06 1.62 -15.40
C LYS A 218 13.56 1.80 -15.63
N THR A 219 13.17 2.99 -16.10
CA THR A 219 11.79 3.33 -16.45
C THR A 219 11.25 2.44 -17.56
N THR A 220 12.06 2.15 -18.58
CA THR A 220 11.65 1.29 -19.69
C THR A 220 11.26 -0.11 -19.24
N LEU A 221 12.08 -0.75 -18.40
CA LEU A 221 11.78 -2.08 -17.89
C LEU A 221 10.49 -2.07 -17.06
N ALA A 222 10.29 -1.04 -16.24
CA ALA A 222 9.08 -0.88 -15.44
C ALA A 222 7.83 -0.71 -16.32
N LEU A 223 7.91 0.09 -17.39
CA LEU A 223 6.82 0.29 -18.34
C LEU A 223 6.53 -0.97 -19.17
N ASP A 224 7.55 -1.77 -19.51
CA ASP A 224 7.34 -3.05 -20.18
C ASP A 224 6.58 -4.04 -19.30
N ILE A 225 6.94 -4.13 -18.03
CA ILE A 225 6.22 -4.92 -17.03
C ILE A 225 4.78 -4.41 -16.90
N ALA A 226 4.58 -3.09 -16.76
CA ALA A 226 3.25 -2.48 -16.67
C ALA A 226 2.37 -2.81 -17.87
N ARG A 227 2.94 -2.63 -19.08
CA ARG A 227 2.28 -2.88 -20.35
C ARG A 227 1.89 -4.35 -20.48
N HIS A 228 2.78 -5.28 -20.14
CA HIS A 228 2.48 -6.71 -20.19
C HIS A 228 1.38 -7.09 -19.18
N ALA A 229 1.50 -6.64 -17.92
CA ALA A 229 0.52 -6.90 -16.88
C ALA A 229 -0.88 -6.38 -17.26
N ALA A 230 -0.97 -5.19 -17.84
CA ALA A 230 -2.24 -4.59 -18.24
C ALA A 230 -2.84 -5.19 -19.53
N LEU A 231 -2.03 -5.42 -20.56
CA LEU A 231 -2.51 -5.90 -21.86
C LEU A 231 -2.78 -7.40 -21.87
N VAL A 232 -1.84 -8.19 -21.36
CA VAL A 232 -1.89 -9.66 -21.37
C VAL A 232 -2.53 -10.17 -20.08
N GLY A 233 -2.03 -9.71 -18.93
CA GLY A 233 -2.55 -10.11 -17.62
C GLY A 233 -3.94 -9.57 -17.32
N LYS A 234 -4.40 -8.51 -18.02
CA LYS A 234 -5.63 -7.76 -17.74
C LYS A 234 -5.69 -7.23 -16.29
N ILE A 235 -4.52 -6.97 -15.72
CA ILE A 235 -4.35 -6.49 -14.34
C ILE A 235 -4.31 -4.96 -14.34
N PRO A 236 -5.12 -4.28 -13.50
CA PRO A 236 -5.05 -2.82 -13.37
C PRO A 236 -3.71 -2.38 -12.75
N VAL A 237 -3.03 -1.45 -13.42
CA VAL A 237 -1.72 -0.94 -12.99
C VAL A 237 -1.79 0.56 -12.76
N GLY A 238 -1.37 1.01 -11.57
CA GLY A 238 -1.13 2.41 -11.26
C GLY A 238 0.34 2.77 -11.43
N ILE A 239 0.64 3.92 -12.03
CA ILE A 239 2.00 4.42 -12.26
C ILE A 239 2.08 5.84 -11.72
N PHE A 240 2.93 6.05 -10.72
CA PHE A 240 3.37 7.38 -10.30
C PHE A 240 4.67 7.72 -11.03
N SER A 241 4.57 8.61 -12.01
CA SER A 241 5.68 9.08 -12.85
C SER A 241 6.16 10.44 -12.34
N LEU A 242 7.13 10.41 -11.44
CA LEU A 242 7.65 11.61 -10.75
C LEU A 242 8.77 12.29 -11.54
N GLU A 243 9.48 11.54 -12.39
CA GLU A 243 10.57 12.06 -13.23
C GLU A 243 10.08 12.53 -14.62
N MET A 244 9.09 11.82 -15.19
CA MET A 244 8.62 12.03 -16.55
C MET A 244 7.18 12.52 -16.59
N SER A 245 6.83 13.36 -17.58
CA SER A 245 5.44 13.75 -17.79
C SER A 245 4.62 12.58 -18.34
N ARG A 246 3.30 12.64 -18.15
CA ARG A 246 2.36 11.63 -18.68
C ARG A 246 2.50 11.44 -20.18
N GLU A 247 2.69 12.52 -20.94
CA GLU A 247 2.89 12.47 -22.40
C GLU A 247 4.12 11.63 -22.76
N GLN A 248 5.24 11.82 -22.07
CA GLN A 248 6.46 11.07 -22.34
C GLN A 248 6.32 9.58 -21.99
N VAL A 249 5.55 9.25 -20.96
CA VAL A 249 5.23 7.86 -20.61
C VAL A 249 4.35 7.23 -21.70
N ILE A 250 3.32 7.94 -22.16
CA ILE A 250 2.42 7.49 -23.23
C ILE A 250 3.21 7.25 -24.53
N ASP A 251 4.07 8.17 -24.94
CA ASP A 251 4.90 8.03 -26.15
C ASP A 251 5.75 6.74 -26.12
N ARG A 252 6.31 6.42 -24.95
CA ARG A 252 7.10 5.19 -24.75
C ARG A 252 6.24 3.94 -24.82
N LEU A 253 5.05 3.95 -24.22
CA LEU A 253 4.10 2.83 -24.31
C LEU A 253 3.68 2.60 -25.77
N ILE A 254 3.41 3.66 -26.53
CA ILE A 254 3.09 3.58 -27.96
C ILE A 254 4.29 3.03 -28.74
N ALA A 255 5.50 3.54 -28.52
CA ALA A 255 6.71 3.06 -29.21
C ALA A 255 6.94 1.56 -28.96
N ALA A 256 6.83 1.13 -27.70
CA ALA A 256 7.00 -0.26 -27.32
C ALA A 256 5.90 -1.18 -27.88
N GLU A 257 4.64 -0.73 -27.91
CA GLU A 257 3.53 -1.55 -28.40
C GLU A 257 3.42 -1.59 -29.93
N SER A 258 3.71 -0.46 -30.59
CA SER A 258 3.68 -0.34 -32.05
C SER A 258 4.93 -0.88 -32.72
N GLN A 259 6.04 -1.04 -31.99
CA GLN A 259 7.36 -1.33 -32.56
C GLN A 259 7.87 -0.25 -33.53
N VAL A 260 7.40 0.99 -33.39
CA VAL A 260 7.90 2.17 -34.13
C VAL A 260 8.90 2.93 -33.27
N SER A 261 9.89 3.56 -33.91
CA SER A 261 10.91 4.36 -33.21
C SER A 261 10.29 5.50 -32.40
N LEU A 262 10.70 5.63 -31.13
CA LEU A 262 10.27 6.73 -30.26
C LEU A 262 10.63 8.09 -30.85
N TRP A 263 11.79 8.21 -31.52
CA TRP A 263 12.21 9.46 -32.14
C TRP A 263 11.32 9.85 -33.32
N LYS A 264 10.87 8.88 -34.12
CA LYS A 264 9.91 9.13 -35.20
C LYS A 264 8.57 9.63 -34.67
N LEU A 265 8.05 8.99 -33.61
CA LEU A 265 6.82 9.43 -32.95
C LEU A 265 6.94 10.88 -32.45
N ARG A 266 8.05 11.21 -31.77
CA ARG A 266 8.29 12.56 -31.25
C ARG A 266 8.50 13.63 -32.32
N THR A 267 9.08 13.27 -33.47
CA THR A 267 9.37 14.22 -34.55
C THR A 267 8.28 14.28 -35.62
N GLY A 268 7.28 13.40 -35.56
CA GLY A 268 6.25 13.26 -36.60
C GLY A 268 6.78 12.71 -37.92
N ARG A 269 8.04 12.26 -37.99
CA ARG A 269 8.69 11.72 -39.19
C ARG A 269 8.35 10.23 -39.37
N ILE A 270 7.06 9.92 -39.41
CA ILE A 270 6.55 8.57 -39.64
C ILE A 270 6.69 8.30 -41.14
N GLY A 271 7.41 7.24 -41.48
CA GLY A 271 8.00 7.06 -42.81
C GLY A 271 7.03 6.53 -43.86
N ASP A 272 6.08 5.68 -43.47
CA ASP A 272 5.15 5.01 -44.37
C ASP A 272 3.77 4.73 -43.74
N ASP A 273 2.79 4.38 -44.58
CA ASP A 273 1.43 4.04 -44.15
C ASP A 273 1.40 2.81 -43.22
N THR A 274 2.38 1.92 -43.34
CA THR A 274 2.52 0.72 -42.49
C THR A 274 2.81 1.11 -41.04
N GLU A 275 3.77 2.02 -40.80
CA GLU A 275 4.07 2.53 -39.46
C GLU A 275 2.84 3.21 -38.85
N PHE A 276 2.05 3.95 -39.64
CA PHE A 276 0.78 4.52 -39.18
C PHE A 276 -0.23 3.45 -38.77
N GLN A 277 -0.39 2.38 -39.55
CA GLN A 277 -1.27 1.25 -39.21
C GLN A 277 -0.81 0.54 -37.92
N MET A 278 0.51 0.35 -37.75
CA MET A 278 1.09 -0.23 -36.53
C MET A 278 0.81 0.63 -35.29
N ILE A 279 0.91 1.95 -35.43
CA ILE A 279 0.57 2.92 -34.37
C ILE A 279 -0.92 2.85 -34.04
N GLN A 280 -1.80 2.85 -35.05
CA GLN A 280 -3.25 2.74 -34.84
C GLN A 280 -3.63 1.45 -34.10
N ALA A 281 -3.06 0.31 -34.50
CA ALA A 281 -3.30 -0.97 -33.82
C ALA A 281 -2.75 -0.99 -32.38
N ALA A 282 -1.66 -0.25 -32.10
CA ALA A 282 -1.15 -0.09 -30.74
C ALA A 282 -2.06 0.79 -29.88
N LEU A 283 -2.55 1.90 -30.43
CA LEU A 283 -3.50 2.79 -29.73
C LEU A 283 -4.80 2.07 -29.38
N GLU A 284 -5.35 1.28 -30.31
CA GLU A 284 -6.54 0.47 -30.04
C GLU A 284 -6.30 -0.49 -28.87
N ARG A 285 -5.20 -1.25 -28.88
CA ARG A 285 -4.85 -2.17 -27.80
C ARG A 285 -4.64 -1.46 -26.46
N LEU A 286 -3.92 -0.33 -26.45
CA LEU A 286 -3.66 0.46 -25.25
C LEU A 286 -4.94 1.11 -24.70
N SER A 287 -5.92 1.47 -25.55
CA SER A 287 -7.19 2.05 -25.11
C SER A 287 -8.02 1.10 -24.23
N HIS A 288 -7.82 -0.21 -24.38
CA HIS A 288 -8.45 -1.24 -23.56
C HIS A 288 -7.61 -1.67 -22.35
N ALA A 289 -6.40 -1.13 -22.18
CA ALA A 289 -5.52 -1.45 -21.08
C ALA A 289 -5.92 -0.65 -19.83
N LYS A 290 -5.94 -1.32 -18.67
CA LYS A 290 -6.21 -0.66 -17.38
C LYS A 290 -4.92 -0.05 -16.80
N LEU A 291 -4.37 0.93 -17.50
CA LEU A 291 -3.18 1.69 -17.10
C LEU A 291 -3.60 3.08 -16.60
N PHE A 292 -3.20 3.41 -15.38
CA PHE A 292 -3.50 4.70 -14.75
C PHE A 292 -2.19 5.40 -14.42
N ILE A 293 -2.01 6.63 -14.93
CA ILE A 293 -0.77 7.39 -14.80
C ILE A 293 -1.06 8.68 -14.05
N ASP A 294 -0.32 8.90 -12.97
CA ASP A 294 -0.22 10.18 -12.28
C ASP A 294 1.19 10.72 -12.44
N ASP A 295 1.29 11.98 -12.88
CA ASP A 295 2.54 12.71 -13.10
C ASP A 295 2.62 13.96 -12.21
N THR A 296 1.91 13.94 -11.08
CA THR A 296 2.00 14.99 -10.07
C THR A 296 3.44 15.06 -9.57
N PRO A 297 4.10 16.24 -9.61
CA PRO A 297 5.49 16.35 -9.18
C PRO A 297 5.57 16.23 -7.65
N SER A 298 6.57 15.47 -7.19
CA SER A 298 6.94 15.36 -5.77
C SER A 298 5.78 15.09 -4.79
N PRO A 299 4.94 14.05 -5.01
CA PRO A 299 3.90 13.72 -4.06
C PRO A 299 4.51 13.16 -2.79
N ASN A 300 3.85 13.36 -1.67
CA ASN A 300 4.21 12.69 -0.42
C ASN A 300 3.57 11.28 -0.37
N ILE A 301 4.06 10.41 0.52
CA ILE A 301 3.58 9.03 0.63
C ILE A 301 2.10 8.91 1.01
N LEU A 302 1.54 9.92 1.69
CA LEU A 302 0.13 9.94 2.10
C LEU A 302 -0.78 10.20 0.90
N GLN A 303 -0.44 11.18 0.06
CA GLN A 303 -1.13 11.47 -1.19
C GLN A 303 -1.12 10.26 -2.11
N MET A 304 0.04 9.63 -2.31
CA MET A 304 0.17 8.41 -3.10
C MET A 304 -0.72 7.28 -2.56
N ARG A 305 -0.78 7.13 -1.23
CA ARG A 305 -1.64 6.13 -0.55
C ARG A 305 -3.12 6.41 -0.80
N SER A 306 -3.57 7.66 -0.64
CA SER A 306 -4.95 8.07 -0.87
C SER A 306 -5.37 7.80 -2.33
N MET A 307 -4.51 8.14 -3.29
CA MET A 307 -4.76 7.90 -4.71
C MET A 307 -4.78 6.40 -5.05
N ALA A 308 -3.82 5.62 -4.54
CA ALA A 308 -3.76 4.18 -4.76
C ALA A 308 -4.96 3.45 -4.15
N ARG A 309 -5.42 3.86 -2.95
CA ARG A 309 -6.66 3.34 -2.33
C ARG A 309 -7.89 3.62 -3.19
N ARG A 310 -8.05 4.87 -3.66
CA ARG A 310 -9.16 5.25 -4.55
C ARG A 310 -9.15 4.39 -5.82
N LEU A 311 -7.98 4.25 -6.45
CA LEU A 311 -7.80 3.40 -7.62
C LEU A 311 -8.15 1.92 -7.34
N GLN A 312 -7.79 1.41 -6.16
CA GLN A 312 -8.15 0.06 -5.76
C GLN A 312 -9.65 -0.15 -5.59
N ILE A 313 -10.34 0.80 -4.95
CA ILE A 313 -11.79 0.75 -4.74
C ILE A 313 -12.55 0.83 -6.07
N GLU A 314 -12.13 1.73 -6.96
CA GLU A 314 -12.85 2.01 -8.22
C GLU A 314 -12.56 0.97 -9.31
N HIS A 315 -11.32 0.47 -9.39
CA HIS A 315 -10.86 -0.31 -10.54
C HIS A 315 -10.19 -1.66 -10.20
N GLY A 316 -9.88 -1.93 -8.93
CA GLY A 316 -9.22 -3.17 -8.50
C GLY A 316 -7.73 -3.23 -8.83
N LEU A 317 -6.94 -2.36 -8.21
CA LEU A 317 -5.48 -2.26 -8.39
C LEU A 317 -4.78 -3.62 -8.17
N GLY A 318 -3.87 -3.98 -9.08
CA GLY A 318 -3.09 -5.21 -8.97
C GLY A 318 -1.58 -5.04 -9.11
N LEU A 319 -1.09 -3.88 -9.56
CA LEU A 319 0.33 -3.52 -9.52
C LEU A 319 0.46 -2.00 -9.36
N LEU A 320 1.36 -1.56 -8.49
CA LEU A 320 1.70 -0.15 -8.35
C LEU A 320 3.17 0.09 -8.70
N ILE A 321 3.44 1.08 -9.55
CA ILE A 321 4.79 1.47 -9.98
C ILE A 321 5.09 2.89 -9.51
N VAL A 322 6.28 3.12 -8.99
CA VAL A 322 6.76 4.44 -8.56
C VAL A 322 8.11 4.75 -9.22
N ASP A 323 8.13 5.75 -10.11
CA ASP A 323 9.35 6.21 -10.80
C ASP A 323 9.68 7.66 -10.44
N TYR A 324 10.55 7.94 -9.46
CA TYR A 324 11.32 7.02 -8.64
C TYR A 324 11.40 7.48 -7.19
N LEU A 325 11.82 6.57 -6.31
CA LEU A 325 11.67 6.70 -4.85
C LEU A 325 12.23 8.02 -4.30
N GLN A 326 13.41 8.43 -4.75
CA GLN A 326 14.08 9.64 -4.27
C GLN A 326 13.40 10.96 -4.66
N LEU A 327 12.37 10.94 -5.51
CA LEU A 327 11.56 12.12 -5.84
C LEU A 327 10.28 12.24 -4.98
N ILE A 328 10.00 11.25 -4.12
CA ILE A 328 8.88 11.34 -3.18
C ILE A 328 9.21 12.40 -2.12
N ALA A 329 8.29 13.35 -1.91
CA ALA A 329 8.48 14.39 -0.92
C ALA A 329 8.44 13.79 0.51
N PRO A 330 9.45 14.08 1.35
CA PRO A 330 9.43 13.68 2.75
C PRO A 330 8.35 14.47 3.50
N ARG A 331 7.74 13.86 4.52
CA ARG A 331 6.71 14.53 5.34
C ARG A 331 7.31 15.53 6.33
N THR A 332 8.54 15.27 6.77
CA THR A 332 9.29 16.15 7.66
C THR A 332 10.53 16.65 6.95
N ASN A 333 10.75 17.97 6.99
CA ASN A 333 12.00 18.59 6.59
C ASN A 333 13.08 18.25 7.62
N SER A 334 13.49 16.99 7.67
CA SER A 334 14.68 16.57 8.43
C SER A 334 15.90 16.77 7.55
N ASP A 335 16.99 17.32 8.07
CA ASP A 335 18.22 17.52 7.30
C ASP A 335 18.90 16.19 6.91
N ASN A 336 18.43 15.06 7.44
CA ASN A 336 19.04 13.76 7.21
C ASN A 336 18.31 12.95 6.13
N MET A 337 18.85 12.99 4.92
CA MET A 337 18.38 12.24 3.75
C MET A 337 18.17 10.74 4.02
N VAL A 338 19.00 10.13 4.89
CA VAL A 338 18.86 8.72 5.26
C VAL A 338 17.54 8.45 5.99
N HIS A 339 17.12 9.36 6.87
CA HIS A 339 15.84 9.24 7.58
C HIS A 339 14.67 9.40 6.62
N GLN A 340 14.76 10.37 5.70
CA GLN A 340 13.73 10.60 4.68
C GLN A 340 13.51 9.36 3.80
N ILE A 341 14.59 8.78 3.27
CA ILE A 341 14.50 7.57 2.44
C ILE A 341 13.97 6.38 3.25
N THR A 342 14.36 6.27 4.52
CA THR A 342 13.86 5.23 5.43
C THR A 342 12.35 5.35 5.65
N GLU A 343 11.84 6.57 5.85
CA GLU A 343 10.40 6.82 5.96
C GLU A 343 9.66 6.41 4.69
N ILE A 344 10.18 6.82 3.53
CA ILE A 344 9.59 6.51 2.22
C ILE A 344 9.56 5.00 1.98
N SER A 345 10.68 4.30 2.19
CA SER A 345 10.81 2.86 2.02
C SER A 345 9.80 2.08 2.88
N ARG A 346 9.74 2.40 4.18
CA ARG A 346 8.76 1.80 5.11
C ARG A 346 7.33 2.14 4.72
N GLY A 347 7.10 3.36 4.26
CA GLY A 347 5.80 3.81 3.78
C GLY A 347 5.32 3.03 2.57
N LEU A 348 6.19 2.78 1.59
CA LEU A 348 5.90 1.95 0.41
C LEU A 348 5.68 0.48 0.78
N LYS A 349 6.48 -0.07 1.70
CA LYS A 349 6.26 -1.45 2.20
C LYS A 349 4.96 -1.59 2.98
N SER A 350 4.58 -0.56 3.73
CA SER A 350 3.29 -0.54 4.43
C SER A 350 2.15 -0.45 3.42
N LEU A 351 2.30 0.38 2.39
CA LEU A 351 1.33 0.53 1.31
C LEU A 351 1.11 -0.79 0.55
N SER A 352 2.18 -1.52 0.22
CA SER A 352 2.06 -2.81 -0.48
C SER A 352 1.26 -3.83 0.34
N ARG A 353 1.51 -3.91 1.65
CA ARG A 353 0.79 -4.81 2.58
C ARG A 353 -0.66 -4.39 2.78
N GLU A 354 -0.90 -3.11 2.92
CA GLU A 354 -2.24 -2.55 3.16
C GLU A 354 -3.16 -2.79 1.96
N LEU A 355 -2.66 -2.54 0.76
CA LEU A 355 -3.40 -2.74 -0.49
C LEU A 355 -3.39 -4.20 -0.97
N ASN A 356 -2.52 -5.03 -0.39
CA ASN A 356 -2.26 -6.40 -0.83
C ASN A 356 -1.92 -6.46 -2.33
N VAL A 357 -1.04 -5.57 -2.80
CA VAL A 357 -0.55 -5.49 -4.19
C VAL A 357 0.98 -5.42 -4.21
N PRO A 358 1.65 -5.92 -5.26
CA PRO A 358 3.07 -5.64 -5.47
C PRO A 358 3.28 -4.14 -5.72
N VAL A 359 4.31 -3.59 -5.07
CA VAL A 359 4.80 -2.23 -5.33
C VAL A 359 6.19 -2.32 -5.97
N LEU A 360 6.32 -1.92 -7.22
CA LEU A 360 7.58 -1.80 -7.94
C LEU A 360 8.09 -0.35 -7.84
N ALA A 361 9.05 -0.12 -6.95
CA ALA A 361 9.64 1.20 -6.75
C ALA A 361 11.01 1.27 -7.42
N LEU A 362 11.18 2.27 -8.28
CA LEU A 362 12.42 2.49 -8.99
C LEU A 362 13.39 3.26 -8.09
N SER A 363 14.68 2.93 -8.17
CA SER A 363 15.72 3.59 -7.38
C SER A 363 16.92 3.93 -8.25
N GLN A 364 17.48 5.12 -8.06
CA GLN A 364 18.73 5.50 -8.70
C GLN A 364 19.93 5.05 -7.85
N LEU A 365 20.91 4.40 -8.49
CA LEU A 365 22.12 3.94 -7.80
C LEU A 365 23.15 5.05 -7.63
N SER A 366 23.99 4.92 -6.60
CA SER A 366 25.12 5.80 -6.35
C SER A 366 26.11 5.85 -7.51
N ARG A 367 26.79 6.99 -7.68
CA ARG A 367 27.90 7.14 -8.64
C ARG A 367 29.12 6.28 -8.30
N ALA A 368 29.18 5.74 -7.07
CA ALA A 368 30.26 4.85 -6.62
C ALA A 368 30.36 3.57 -7.47
N VAL A 369 29.28 3.14 -8.10
CA VAL A 369 29.28 1.99 -9.05
C VAL A 369 30.28 2.21 -10.19
N ASP A 370 30.35 3.45 -10.70
CA ASP A 370 31.14 3.78 -11.88
C ASP A 370 32.65 3.87 -11.59
N GLN A 371 33.03 3.94 -10.31
CA GLN A 371 34.42 4.04 -9.85
C GLN A 371 35.10 2.67 -9.65
N ARG A 372 34.34 1.57 -9.73
CA ARG A 372 34.86 0.21 -9.56
C ARG A 372 35.33 -0.36 -10.90
N ASP A 373 36.35 -1.21 -10.85
CA ASP A 373 36.85 -1.94 -12.02
C ASP A 373 35.73 -2.76 -12.69
N HIS A 374 34.95 -3.45 -11.86
CA HIS A 374 33.73 -4.13 -12.27
C HIS A 374 32.51 -3.31 -11.83
N LYS A 375 31.87 -2.65 -12.81
CA LYS A 375 30.71 -1.76 -12.62
C LYS A 375 29.39 -2.51 -12.36
N ILE A 376 29.45 -3.69 -11.75
CA ILE A 376 28.30 -4.52 -11.43
C ILE A 376 27.63 -3.95 -10.16
N PRO A 377 26.34 -3.57 -10.20
CA PRO A 377 25.60 -3.12 -9.02
C PRO A 377 25.53 -4.17 -7.91
N ARG A 378 25.54 -3.70 -6.67
CA ARG A 378 25.42 -4.48 -5.43
C ARG A 378 24.44 -3.77 -4.49
N LEU A 379 23.94 -4.47 -3.47
CA LEU A 379 22.97 -3.91 -2.52
C LEU A 379 23.48 -2.61 -1.85
N SER A 380 24.78 -2.54 -1.55
CA SER A 380 25.44 -1.36 -1.00
C SER A 380 25.36 -0.11 -1.90
N ASP A 381 25.07 -0.27 -3.19
CA ASP A 381 25.00 0.82 -4.17
C ASP A 381 23.66 1.57 -4.15
N LEU A 382 22.66 1.06 -3.42
CA LEU A 382 21.45 1.80 -3.02
C LEU A 382 21.76 2.90 -1.96
N ARG A 383 23.00 3.41 -1.96
CA ARG A 383 23.61 4.29 -0.95
C ARG A 383 22.65 5.40 -0.50
N GLU A 384 22.78 5.74 0.79
CA GLU A 384 21.90 6.58 1.63
C GLU A 384 20.71 5.83 2.26
N SER A 385 20.58 4.52 2.05
CA SER A 385 19.42 3.79 2.58
C SER A 385 19.62 2.27 2.79
N GLY A 386 20.40 1.90 3.82
CA GLY A 386 20.38 0.52 4.30
C GLY A 386 18.96 0.02 4.65
N SER A 387 18.05 0.95 4.91
CA SER A 387 16.61 0.71 5.07
C SER A 387 15.91 0.22 3.80
N ILE A 388 16.22 0.73 2.60
CA ILE A 388 15.63 0.21 1.35
C ILE A 388 15.96 -1.27 1.21
N GLU A 389 17.24 -1.63 1.40
CA GLU A 389 17.67 -3.02 1.34
C GLU A 389 16.90 -3.85 2.37
N GLN A 390 16.75 -3.38 3.61
CA GLN A 390 16.06 -4.11 4.67
C GLN A 390 14.57 -4.29 4.35
N ASP A 391 13.88 -3.24 3.95
CA ASP A 391 12.42 -3.24 3.76
C ASP A 391 11.98 -3.98 2.48
N ALA A 392 12.81 -3.97 1.43
CA ALA A 392 12.52 -4.65 0.18
C ALA A 392 12.43 -6.18 0.35
N ASP A 393 11.50 -6.80 -0.37
CA ASP A 393 11.40 -8.26 -0.48
C ASP A 393 12.24 -8.76 -1.66
N VAL A 394 12.28 -7.97 -2.73
CA VAL A 394 13.07 -8.25 -3.94
C VAL A 394 13.85 -7.02 -4.35
N VAL A 395 15.13 -7.19 -4.71
CA VAL A 395 15.96 -6.13 -5.29
C VAL A 395 16.50 -6.60 -6.63
N LEU A 396 16.14 -5.87 -7.68
CA LEU A 396 16.59 -6.05 -9.05
C LEU A 396 17.57 -4.93 -9.42
N PHE A 397 18.64 -5.26 -10.14
CA PHE A 397 19.51 -4.29 -10.75
C PHE A 397 19.57 -4.46 -12.27
N ILE A 398 19.64 -3.33 -12.98
CA ILE A 398 19.97 -3.33 -14.40
C ILE A 398 21.46 -3.12 -14.56
N TYR A 399 22.12 -4.04 -15.24
CA TYR A 399 23.52 -3.97 -15.62
C TYR A 399 23.69 -4.18 -17.12
N ARG A 400 24.57 -3.40 -17.75
CA ARG A 400 24.87 -3.52 -19.18
C ARG A 400 26.36 -3.40 -19.37
N GLU A 401 27.00 -4.51 -19.72
CA GLU A 401 28.45 -4.57 -19.83
C GLU A 401 28.99 -3.69 -20.97
N GLY A 402 28.32 -3.65 -22.12
CA GLY A 402 28.71 -2.83 -23.27
C GLY A 402 28.51 -1.32 -23.07
N HIS A 403 27.87 -0.88 -21.97
CA HIS A 403 27.57 0.52 -21.76
C HIS A 403 28.86 1.34 -21.49
N GLY A 404 29.14 2.30 -22.38
CA GLY A 404 30.32 3.17 -22.28
C GLY A 404 31.63 2.54 -22.77
N LYS A 405 31.58 1.35 -23.40
CA LYS A 405 32.73 0.74 -24.09
C LYS A 405 32.71 1.17 -25.57
N HIS A 406 33.76 1.86 -26.02
CA HIS A 406 33.87 2.30 -27.42
C HIS A 406 33.95 1.13 -28.40
N ASP A 407 34.63 0.04 -28.03
CA ASP A 407 34.89 -1.10 -28.91
C ASP A 407 33.87 -2.24 -28.78
N ALA A 408 32.79 -2.04 -27.99
CA ALA A 408 31.75 -3.06 -27.85
C ALA A 408 30.93 -3.21 -29.13
N THR A 409 30.64 -4.46 -29.49
CA THR A 409 29.73 -4.81 -30.59
C THR A 409 28.30 -4.36 -30.27
N ASP A 410 27.46 -4.22 -31.30
CA ASP A 410 26.05 -3.87 -31.08
C ASP A 410 25.29 -4.91 -30.26
N GLU A 411 25.66 -6.19 -30.36
CA GLU A 411 25.11 -7.25 -29.51
C GLU A 411 25.48 -7.05 -28.04
N GLU A 412 26.75 -6.76 -27.74
CA GLU A 412 27.21 -6.47 -26.37
C GLU A 412 26.62 -5.17 -25.81
N ARG A 413 26.40 -4.16 -26.66
CA ARG A 413 25.76 -2.90 -26.28
C ARG A 413 24.27 -3.07 -25.98
N ASN A 414 23.60 -4.02 -26.62
CA ASN A 414 22.18 -4.25 -26.43
C ASN A 414 21.90 -5.32 -25.37
N ALA A 415 22.84 -6.22 -25.08
CA ALA A 415 22.74 -7.23 -24.04
C ALA A 415 22.71 -6.57 -22.65
N THR A 416 21.60 -6.75 -21.95
CA THR A 416 21.36 -6.21 -20.62
C THR A 416 21.06 -7.33 -19.64
N GLU A 417 21.75 -7.33 -18.52
CA GLU A 417 21.56 -8.28 -17.44
C GLU A 417 20.64 -7.67 -16.37
N ILE A 418 19.59 -8.42 -15.99
CA ILE A 418 18.76 -8.10 -14.84
C ILE A 418 19.20 -9.00 -13.70
N ILE A 419 19.83 -8.39 -12.69
CA ILE A 419 20.41 -9.08 -11.54
C ILE A 419 19.40 -9.08 -10.40
N ILE A 420 19.00 -10.25 -9.93
CA ILE A 420 18.19 -10.43 -8.72
C ILE A 420 19.16 -10.51 -7.54
N ALA A 421 19.49 -9.35 -6.98
CA ALA A 421 20.47 -9.23 -5.89
C ALA A 421 19.91 -9.64 -4.53
N LYS A 422 18.58 -9.53 -4.35
CA LYS A 422 17.87 -9.99 -3.16
C LYS A 422 16.53 -10.59 -3.56
N HIS A 423 16.17 -11.70 -2.96
CA HIS A 423 14.84 -12.28 -3.07
C HIS A 423 14.52 -13.05 -1.78
N ARG A 424 13.58 -12.54 -0.96
CA ARG A 424 13.29 -13.12 0.37
C ARG A 424 12.73 -14.55 0.32
N ASN A 425 12.03 -14.90 -0.76
CA ASN A 425 11.21 -16.10 -0.83
C ASN A 425 11.62 -17.07 -1.96
N GLY A 426 12.88 -17.05 -2.41
CA GLY A 426 13.33 -17.84 -3.57
C GLY A 426 14.73 -17.43 -4.05
N PRO A 427 15.14 -17.81 -5.27
CA PRO A 427 16.53 -17.71 -5.70
C PRO A 427 16.98 -16.29 -6.06
N THR A 428 18.27 -16.03 -5.85
CA THR A 428 19.00 -14.92 -6.49
C THR A 428 19.69 -15.41 -7.75
N GLY A 429 20.16 -14.48 -8.58
CA GLY A 429 20.87 -14.79 -9.81
C GLY A 429 20.70 -13.68 -10.83
N SER A 430 20.80 -14.00 -12.12
CA SER A 430 20.63 -13.03 -13.18
C SER A 430 20.00 -13.63 -14.42
N ILE A 431 19.34 -12.78 -15.19
CA ILE A 431 18.78 -13.11 -16.49
C ILE A 431 19.29 -12.15 -17.55
N LYS A 432 19.31 -12.57 -18.81
CA LYS A 432 19.74 -11.73 -19.94
C LYS A 432 18.54 -11.32 -20.78
N LEU A 433 18.42 -10.02 -21.02
CA LEU A 433 17.46 -9.41 -21.93
C LEU A 433 18.21 -8.63 -23.01
N ARG A 434 17.55 -8.37 -24.13
CA ARG A 434 18.04 -7.45 -25.17
C ARG A 434 17.29 -6.14 -25.04
N PHE A 435 18.02 -5.02 -25.00
CA PHE A 435 17.43 -3.70 -25.05
C PHE A 435 17.43 -3.17 -26.48
N ASP A 436 16.27 -2.72 -26.95
CA ASP A 436 16.07 -2.09 -28.24
C ASP A 436 16.03 -0.56 -28.03
N HIS A 437 17.12 0.13 -28.38
CA HIS A 437 17.29 1.57 -28.11
C HIS A 437 16.32 2.45 -28.91
N GLU A 438 15.99 2.07 -30.14
CA GLU A 438 15.16 2.89 -31.02
C GLU A 438 13.70 2.90 -30.58
N ARG A 439 13.21 1.72 -30.17
CA ARG A 439 11.82 1.51 -29.73
C ARG A 439 11.67 1.63 -28.22
N VAL A 440 12.78 1.68 -27.49
CA VAL A 440 12.85 1.81 -26.03
C VAL A 440 12.05 0.69 -25.36
N VAL A 441 12.46 -0.56 -25.61
CA VAL A 441 11.80 -1.77 -25.12
C VAL A 441 12.81 -2.88 -24.79
N PHE A 442 12.55 -3.66 -23.75
CA PHE A 442 13.27 -4.90 -23.45
C PHE A 442 12.61 -6.10 -24.13
N LYS A 443 13.43 -7.02 -24.62
CA LYS A 443 13.00 -8.26 -25.29
C LYS A 443 13.75 -9.45 -24.69
N THR A 444 13.07 -10.60 -24.60
CA THR A 444 13.71 -11.87 -24.23
C THR A 444 14.69 -12.30 -25.32
N ILE A 445 15.81 -12.91 -24.92
CA ILE A 445 16.77 -13.51 -25.84
C ILE A 445 16.34 -14.97 -26.08
N ASP A 446 16.12 -15.34 -27.34
CA ASP A 446 15.77 -16.72 -27.69
C ASP A 446 16.99 -17.63 -27.54
N LYS A 447 17.01 -18.46 -26.49
CA LYS A 447 18.16 -19.34 -26.19
C LYS A 447 18.31 -20.50 -27.17
N ARG A 448 17.23 -20.88 -27.89
CA ARG A 448 17.22 -22.05 -28.79
C ARG A 448 18.09 -21.88 -30.04
N PHE A 449 18.32 -20.66 -30.51
CA PHE A 449 19.15 -20.41 -31.70
C PHE A 449 20.66 -20.45 -31.42
N ASN A 450 21.09 -20.22 -30.18
CA ASN A 450 22.53 -20.17 -29.86
C ASN A 450 23.12 -21.55 -29.56
N GLU A 451 22.33 -22.51 -29.06
CA GLU A 451 22.81 -23.89 -28.83
C GLU A 451 23.01 -24.66 -30.15
N GLU A 452 22.17 -24.42 -31.17
CA GLU A 452 22.36 -25.02 -32.50
C GLU A 452 23.59 -24.46 -33.24
N MET A 453 23.90 -23.16 -33.11
CA MET A 453 25.11 -22.59 -33.73
C MET A 453 26.40 -22.97 -32.99
N ALA A 454 26.36 -23.13 -31.66
CA ALA A 454 27.49 -23.62 -30.89
C ALA A 454 27.81 -25.09 -31.20
N GLY A 455 26.78 -25.93 -31.40
CA GLY A 455 26.96 -27.32 -31.82
C GLY A 455 27.51 -27.47 -33.24
N VAL A 456 27.18 -26.55 -34.16
CA VAL A 456 27.73 -26.57 -35.53
C VAL A 456 29.18 -26.06 -35.56
N ALA A 457 29.58 -25.16 -34.65
CA ALA A 457 30.95 -24.64 -34.59
C ALA A 457 31.97 -25.62 -33.95
N GLU A 458 31.51 -26.63 -33.21
CA GLU A 458 32.38 -27.71 -32.70
C GLU A 458 32.61 -28.84 -33.72
N ASP A 459 31.83 -28.87 -34.81
CA ASP A 459 31.90 -29.88 -35.88
C ASP A 459 32.64 -29.39 -37.16
N PHE A 460 33.41 -28.29 -37.08
CA PHE A 460 34.26 -27.79 -38.18
C PHE A 460 35.74 -27.64 -37.80
#